data_AF-A3J0L2-F1
#
_entry.id   AF-A3J0L2-F1
#
_cell.length_a   1.000
_cell.length_b   1.000
_cell.length_c   1.000
_cell.angle_alpha   90.00
_cell.angle_beta   90.00
_cell.angle_gamma   90.00
#
_symmetry.space_group_name_H-M   'P 1'
#
loop_
_entity.id
_entity.type
_entity.pdbx_description
1 polymer ?
#
loop_
_entity_poly.entity_id
_entity_poly.type
_entity_poly.pdbx_seq_one_letter_code
_entity_poly.pdbx_strand_id
1 'polypeptide(L)'
;MKKHRGELLRKGIYESGYPITKLAKRMGKSRKWIYLLFEKSNVSIDIMNEIGNIIQYDFFEDKILENNTKSYNEEFWKNKYLKLIEEFNAFLKNKNNSV
;
A
#
# COMPACT_ATOMS: atom_id res chain seq x y z
N MET A 1 10.25 11.20 -3.86
CA MET A 1 9.55 11.91 -2.76
C MET A 1 9.28 10.91 -1.64
N LYS A 2 9.91 11.05 -0.47
CA LYS A 2 9.63 10.18 0.68
C LYS A 2 8.25 10.56 1.22
N LYS A 3 7.23 9.70 1.05
CA LYS A 3 5.88 9.92 1.60
C LYS A 3 5.99 10.05 3.13
N HIS A 4 5.74 11.25 3.66
CA HIS A 4 5.85 11.53 5.09
C HIS A 4 4.58 11.05 5.80
N ARG A 5 4.61 9.86 6.39
CA ARG A 5 3.41 9.23 6.98
C ARG A 5 2.83 10.03 8.14
N GLY A 6 3.66 10.71 8.91
CA GLY A 6 3.21 11.62 9.97
C GLY A 6 2.40 12.80 9.42
N GLU A 7 2.71 13.27 8.21
CA GLU A 7 1.97 14.39 7.61
C GLU A 7 0.59 13.93 7.12
N LEU A 8 0.52 12.71 6.57
CA LEU A 8 -0.75 12.07 6.19
C LEU A 8 -1.68 11.90 7.39
N LEU A 9 -1.14 11.44 8.53
CA LEU A 9 -1.89 11.33 9.77
C LEU A 9 -2.43 12.68 10.25
N ARG A 10 -1.59 13.73 10.17
CA ARG A 10 -2.01 15.09 10.50
C ARG A 10 -3.22 15.48 9.66
N LYS A 11 -3.10 15.37 8.33
CA LYS A 11 -4.17 15.72 7.39
C LYS A 11 -5.47 14.96 7.68
N GLY A 12 -5.42 13.62 7.79
CA GLY A 12 -6.62 12.82 8.03
C GLY A 12 -7.27 13.08 9.39
N ILE A 13 -6.49 13.35 10.46
CA ILE A 13 -7.07 13.72 11.77
C ILE A 13 -7.78 15.08 11.68
N TYR A 14 -7.20 16.07 11.01
CA TYR A 14 -7.86 17.38 10.85
C TYR A 14 -9.10 17.29 9.94
N GLU A 15 -9.05 16.51 8.86
CA GLU A 15 -10.19 16.29 7.96
C GLU A 15 -11.34 15.55 8.64
N SER A 16 -11.04 14.57 9.50
CA SER A 16 -12.06 13.87 10.30
C SER A 16 -12.76 14.79 11.33
N GLY A 17 -12.20 15.97 11.61
CA GLY A 17 -12.66 16.85 12.69
C GLY A 17 -12.50 16.26 14.09
N TYR A 18 -11.83 15.11 14.23
CA TYR A 18 -11.74 14.38 15.48
C TYR A 18 -10.75 15.07 16.45
N PRO A 19 -11.16 15.42 17.67
CA PRO A 19 -10.31 16.18 18.57
C PRO A 19 -9.13 15.35 19.07
N ILE A 20 -7.91 15.88 18.89
CA ILE A 20 -6.63 15.27 19.28
C ILE A 20 -6.61 14.88 20.77
N THR A 21 -7.27 15.67 21.61
CA THR A 21 -7.42 15.39 23.05
C THR A 21 -8.17 14.08 23.31
N LYS A 22 -9.23 13.78 22.55
CA LYS A 22 -9.97 12.52 22.66
C LYS A 22 -9.21 11.36 22.03
N LEU A 23 -8.46 11.62 20.95
CA LEU A 23 -7.63 10.60 20.29
C LEU A 23 -6.54 10.11 21.23
N ALA A 24 -5.79 11.04 21.84
CA ALA A 24 -4.73 10.72 22.79
C ALA A 24 -5.28 9.90 23.98
N LYS A 25 -6.44 10.28 24.51
CA LYS A 25 -7.11 9.56 25.60
C LYS A 25 -7.49 8.13 25.18
N ARG A 26 -8.07 7.93 24.00
CA ARG A 26 -8.45 6.59 23.50
C ARG A 26 -7.23 5.69 23.27
N MET A 27 -6.12 6.25 22.81
CA MET A 27 -4.88 5.50 22.62
C MET A 27 -4.08 5.26 23.91
N GLY A 28 -4.49 5.84 25.04
CA GLY A 28 -3.71 5.81 26.28
C GLY A 28 -2.34 6.51 26.15
N LYS A 29 -2.24 7.54 25.29
CA LYS A 29 -1.01 8.30 25.03
C LYS A 29 -1.17 9.77 25.40
N SER A 30 -0.05 10.49 25.52
CA SER A 30 -0.07 11.93 25.74
C SER A 30 -0.38 12.69 24.43
N ARG A 31 -0.95 13.90 24.53
CA ARG A 31 -1.15 14.78 23.35
C ARG A 31 0.16 15.07 22.62
N LYS A 32 1.25 15.25 23.38
CA LYS A 32 2.60 15.45 22.85
C LYS A 32 3.04 14.26 21.98
N TRP A 33 2.70 13.03 22.38
CA TRP A 33 3.02 11.84 21.60
C TRP A 33 2.37 11.88 20.21
N ILE A 34 1.13 12.38 20.10
CA ILE A 34 0.47 12.55 18.80
C ILE A 34 1.17 13.62 17.95
N TYR A 35 1.51 14.77 18.52
CA TYR A 35 2.24 15.80 17.78
C TYR A 35 3.61 15.31 17.30
N LEU A 36 4.34 14.57 18.13
CA LEU A 36 5.60 13.91 17.73
C LEU A 36 5.40 12.90 16.60
N LEU A 37 4.24 12.25 16.54
CA LEU A 37 3.91 11.32 15.47
C LEU A 37 3.81 12.04 14.12
N PHE A 38 3.35 13.29 14.10
CA PHE A 38 3.25 14.10 12.88
C PHE A 38 4.59 14.49 12.29
N GLU A 39 5.61 14.64 13.13
CA GLU A 39 6.99 14.97 12.73
C GLU A 39 7.77 13.74 12.22
N LYS A 40 7.24 12.52 12.42
CA LYS A 40 7.90 11.30 11.97
C LYS A 40 7.64 11.02 10.49
N SER A 41 8.73 10.86 9.74
CA SER A 41 8.68 10.50 8.32
C SER A 41 8.12 9.11 8.06
N ASN A 42 8.38 8.16 8.96
CA ASN A 42 7.84 6.82 8.94
C ASN A 42 7.09 6.51 10.23
N VAL A 43 5.86 6.00 10.10
CA VAL A 43 4.98 5.58 11.19
C VAL A 43 4.54 4.15 10.89
N SER A 44 4.49 3.29 11.92
CA SER A 44 4.07 1.90 11.71
C SER A 44 2.66 1.83 11.13
N ILE A 45 2.41 0.81 10.31
CA ILE A 45 1.08 0.54 9.75
C ILE A 45 0.06 0.31 10.86
N ASP A 46 0.47 -0.33 11.95
CA ASP A 46 -0.41 -0.66 13.08
C ASP A 46 -0.95 0.60 13.76
N ILE A 47 -0.08 1.59 13.94
CA ILE A 47 -0.45 2.88 14.52
C ILE A 47 -1.38 3.65 13.59
N MET A 48 -1.13 3.61 12.27
CA MET A 48 -2.03 4.23 11.29
C MET A 48 -3.42 3.57 11.31
N ASN A 49 -3.48 2.25 11.37
CA ASN A 49 -4.73 1.50 11.45
C ASN A 49 -5.49 1.79 12.75
N GLU A 50 -4.79 1.82 13.88
CA GLU A 50 -5.38 2.13 15.19
C GLU A 50 -6.00 3.53 15.19
N ILE A 51 -5.27 4.54 14.69
CA ILE A 51 -5.78 5.90 14.57
C ILE A 51 -6.96 5.94 13.60
N GLY A 52 -6.84 5.29 12.44
CA GLY A 52 -7.88 5.27 11.39
C GLY A 52 -9.20 4.69 11.90
N ASN A 53 -9.12 3.59 12.67
CA ASN A 53 -10.29 2.99 13.31
C ASN A 53 -10.93 3.93 14.35
N ILE A 54 -10.15 4.72 15.07
CA ILE A 54 -10.67 5.66 16.08
C ILE A 54 -11.36 6.85 15.43
N ILE A 55 -10.77 7.41 14.37
CA ILE A 55 -11.29 8.62 13.71
C ILE A 55 -12.22 8.30 12.53
N GLN A 56 -12.46 7.02 12.25
CA GLN A 56 -13.26 6.52 11.11
C GLN A 56 -12.77 7.10 9.77
N TYR A 57 -11.45 7.11 9.57
CA TYR A 57 -10.81 7.61 8.35
C TYR A 57 -9.94 6.53 7.74
N ASP A 58 -10.09 6.30 6.44
CA ASP A 58 -9.25 5.35 5.70
C ASP A 58 -8.01 6.06 5.15
N PHE A 59 -6.87 5.88 5.84
CA PHE A 59 -5.59 6.41 5.39
C PHE A 59 -5.00 5.69 4.16
N PHE A 60 -5.64 4.62 3.70
CA PHE A 60 -5.15 3.76 2.61
C PHE A 60 -6.03 3.80 1.36
N GLU A 61 -7.04 4.68 1.29
CA GLU A 61 -7.90 4.85 0.11
C GLU A 61 -7.06 5.13 -1.16
N ASP A 62 -6.08 6.03 -1.08
CA ASP A 62 -5.13 6.32 -2.17
C ASP A 62 -4.27 5.10 -2.57
N LYS A 63 -4.05 4.17 -1.63
CA LYS A 63 -3.29 2.95 -1.89
C LYS A 63 -4.08 1.99 -2.76
N ILE A 64 -5.41 2.01 -2.72
CA ILE A 64 -6.25 1.17 -3.60
C ILE A 64 -6.08 1.62 -5.06
N LEU A 65 -5.96 2.93 -5.31
CA LEU A 65 -5.67 3.50 -6.64
C LEU A 65 -4.23 3.20 -7.10
N GLU A 66 -3.24 3.27 -6.21
CA GLU A 66 -1.85 2.87 -6.54
C GLU A 66 -1.66 1.36 -6.69
N ASN A 67 -2.45 0.53 -6.01
CA ASN A 67 -2.43 -0.92 -6.17
C ASN A 67 -3.09 -1.36 -7.48
N ASN A 68 -4.03 -0.58 -8.03
CA ASN A 68 -4.55 -0.80 -9.38
C ASN A 68 -3.49 -0.47 -10.46
N THR A 69 -2.61 0.51 -10.24
CA THR A 69 -1.52 0.81 -11.18
C THR A 69 -0.27 -0.05 -10.97
N LYS A 70 -0.10 -0.62 -9.77
CA LYS A 70 0.77 -1.77 -9.48
C LYS A 70 -0.02 -3.07 -9.53
N SER A 71 -1.00 -3.15 -10.45
CA SER A 71 -1.50 -4.44 -10.89
C SER A 71 -0.27 -5.28 -11.21
N TYR A 72 -0.11 -6.40 -10.48
CA TYR A 72 0.83 -7.43 -10.83
C TYR A 72 0.75 -7.58 -12.33
N ASN A 73 1.89 -7.41 -13.01
CA ASN A 73 1.97 -7.34 -14.46
C ASN A 73 1.61 -8.74 -15.00
N GLU A 74 0.33 -9.10 -14.98
CA GLU A 74 -0.23 -10.37 -15.43
C GLU A 74 0.17 -10.58 -16.89
N GLU A 75 0.20 -9.48 -17.64
CA GLU A 75 0.71 -9.41 -19.00
C GLU A 75 2.18 -9.87 -19.10
N PHE A 76 3.04 -9.47 -18.16
CA PHE A 76 4.45 -9.90 -18.14
C PHE A 76 4.59 -11.41 -17.94
N TRP A 77 3.86 -11.99 -16.98
CA TRP A 77 3.91 -13.43 -16.71
C TRP A 77 3.22 -14.25 -17.80
N LYS A 78 2.11 -13.73 -18.36
CA LYS A 78 1.41 -14.31 -19.50
C LYS A 78 2.31 -14.36 -20.74
N ASN A 79 3.01 -13.27 -21.04
CA ASN A 79 3.96 -13.21 -22.16
C ASN A 79 5.15 -14.15 -21.97
N LYS A 80 5.67 -14.26 -20.74
CA LYS A 80 6.74 -15.22 -20.42
C LYS A 80 6.30 -16.67 -20.63
N TYR A 81 5.07 -17.00 -20.21
CA TYR A 81 4.50 -18.33 -20.40
C TYR A 81 4.23 -18.64 -21.89
N LEU A 82 3.68 -17.68 -22.64
CA LEU A 82 3.40 -17.83 -24.06
C LEU A 82 4.68 -18.15 -24.85
N LYS A 83 5.75 -17.40 -24.58
CA LYS A 83 7.06 -17.61 -25.20
C LYS A 83 7.61 -19.02 -24.93
N LEU A 84 7.45 -19.52 -23.71
CA LEU A 84 7.90 -20.85 -23.34
C LEU A 84 7.17 -21.94 -24.14
N ILE A 85 5.86 -21.79 -24.35
CA ILE A 85 5.06 -22.72 -25.16
C ILE A 85 5.50 -22.69 -26.62
N GLU A 86 5.72 -21.50 -27.18
CA GLU A 86 6.18 -21.35 -28.56
C GLU A 86 7.54 -22.02 -28.79
N GLU A 87 8.49 -21.80 -27.88
CA GLU A 87 9.80 -22.46 -27.91
C GLU A 87 9.64 -23.98 -27.86
N PHE A 88 8.84 -24.50 -26.92
CA PHE A 88 8.60 -25.95 -26.79
C PHE A 88 7.96 -26.56 -28.05
N ASN A 89 6.95 -25.91 -28.61
CA ASN A 89 6.30 -26.38 -29.84
C ASN A 89 7.25 -26.35 -31.03
N ALA A 90 8.14 -25.34 -31.12
CA ALA A 90 9.17 -25.27 -32.15
C ALA A 90 10.18 -26.43 -32.02
N PHE A 91 10.59 -26.77 -30.79
CA PHE A 91 11.44 -27.94 -30.53
C PHE A 91 10.77 -29.25 -31.00
N LEU A 92 9.49 -29.45 -30.69
CA LEU A 92 8.75 -30.64 -31.12
C LEU A 92 8.60 -30.72 -32.65
N LYS A 93 8.33 -29.58 -33.29
CA LYS A 93 8.19 -29.52 -34.76
C LYS A 93 9.50 -29.83 -35.48
N ASN A 94 10.62 -29.33 -34.98
CA ASN A 94 11.94 -29.63 -35.55
C ASN A 94 12.31 -31.12 -35.36
N LYS A 95 11.94 -31.72 -34.23
CA LYS A 95 12.14 -33.16 -33.99
C LYS A 95 11.30 -34.05 -34.92
N ASN A 96 10.07 -33.64 -35.22
CA ASN A 96 9.16 -34.40 -36.10
C ASN A 96 9.48 -34.25 -37.59
N ASN A 97 10.13 -33.16 -38.01
CA ASN A 97 10.59 -32.95 -39.39
C ASN A 97 11.98 -33.53 -39.68
N SER A 98 12.59 -34.25 -38.73
CA SER A 98 13.91 -34.90 -38.88
C SER A 98 13.81 -36.41 -39.16
N VAL A 99 12.65 -36.89 -39.61
CA VAL A 99 12.40 -38.25 -40.13
C VAL A 99 11.89 -38.11 -41.55
#